data_AF-A0A4Z1CBM6-F1
#
_entry.id   AF-A0A4Z1CBM6-F1
#
_cell.length_a   1.000
_cell.length_b   1.000
_cell.length_c   1.000
_cell.angle_alpha   90.00
_cell.angle_beta   90.00
_cell.angle_gamma   90.00
#
_symmetry.space_group_name_H-M   'P 1'
#
loop_
_entity.id
_entity.type
_entity.pdbx_description
1 polymer ?
#
loop_
_entity_poly.entity_id
_entity_poly.type
_entity_poly.pdbx_seq_one_letter_code
_entity_poly.pdbx_strand_id
1 'polypeptide(L)'
;MRRAATKQAEGTSEWSRRRLLGILAATVAVAVLLLGGLAYAVYLAVAGIGDEAGANTGVATGETERSTVARGAAHRDEIAAEPMLTVPESAAFPAETTSIEAPEIKIPTGTGVNGPAFVMTGFPHTPEGAIGQLAQIDLAVLQSMSLSTAEEVYNAWALPGGVRAEEWWITASVRAFLSSTGMGEVKDPSASVTLEPAAALVKGTDGHDWATVCVLMKVSATYKSEGQIAFAHCERMQWVGGRWMVAPGAPPAPAPATWPGTQLAHEAGWRTWSTTDHTTEPAHPGDTEGER
;
A
#
# COMPACT_ATOMS: atom_id res chain seq x y z
N MET A 1 42.26 73.03 2.89
CA MET A 1 42.79 72.77 1.54
C MET A 1 42.66 71.27 1.25
N ARG A 2 42.01 70.91 0.14
CA ARG A 2 41.83 69.53 -0.36
C ARG A 2 43.03 69.13 -1.25
N ARG A 3 43.48 67.87 -1.20
CA ARG A 3 43.93 67.08 -2.36
C ARG A 3 44.01 65.60 -2.00
N ALA A 4 43.70 64.76 -2.98
CA ALA A 4 43.33 63.36 -2.87
C ALA A 4 44.38 62.40 -3.46
N ALA A 5 44.28 61.14 -3.00
CA ALA A 5 44.54 59.83 -3.64
C ALA A 5 45.91 59.45 -4.22
N THR A 6 46.46 58.31 -3.77
CA THR A 6 46.69 57.12 -4.63
C THR A 6 46.77 55.82 -3.79
N LYS A 7 46.64 54.67 -4.47
CA LYS A 7 46.11 53.35 -4.09
C LYS A 7 47.19 52.24 -4.29
N GLN A 8 46.89 50.99 -3.89
CA GLN A 8 47.46 49.66 -4.30
C GLN A 8 48.58 49.07 -3.39
N ALA A 9 48.72 47.75 -3.13
CA ALA A 9 48.07 46.51 -3.61
C ALA A 9 48.25 45.33 -2.60
N GLU A 10 47.45 44.28 -2.79
CA GLU A 10 47.44 42.95 -2.15
C GLU A 10 48.76 42.16 -2.29
N GLY A 11 49.05 41.31 -1.29
CA GLY A 11 50.03 40.22 -1.38
C GLY A 11 49.35 38.88 -1.05
N THR A 12 49.20 38.04 -2.07
CA THR A 12 48.62 36.69 -2.03
C THR A 12 49.53 35.71 -1.28
N SER A 13 48.98 34.93 -0.34
CA SER A 13 49.74 33.85 0.33
C SER A 13 49.87 32.64 -0.59
N GLU A 14 51.05 32.42 -1.16
CA GLU A 14 51.34 31.21 -1.93
C GLU A 14 51.27 29.97 -1.03
N TRP A 15 50.46 28.99 -1.42
CA TRP A 15 50.35 27.72 -0.69
C TRP A 15 51.66 26.92 -0.81
N SER A 16 52.17 26.41 0.31
CA SER A 16 53.40 25.64 0.30
C SER A 16 53.23 24.37 -0.56
N ARG A 17 54.25 24.09 -1.38
CA ARG A 17 54.31 22.92 -2.29
C ARG A 17 53.98 21.60 -1.58
N ARG A 18 54.31 21.47 -0.29
CA ARG A 18 54.00 20.30 0.55
C ARG A 18 52.50 20.15 0.83
N ARG A 19 51.76 21.24 1.04
CA ARG A 19 50.30 21.19 1.21
C ARG A 19 49.58 20.82 -0.08
N LEU A 20 50.01 21.39 -1.21
CA LEU A 20 49.48 21.04 -2.53
C LEU A 20 49.69 19.55 -2.85
N LEU A 21 50.90 19.03 -2.59
CA LEU A 21 51.19 17.61 -2.76
C LEU A 21 50.37 16.72 -1.82
N GLY A 22 50.13 17.15 -0.58
CA GLY A 22 49.29 16.42 0.37
C GLY A 22 47.83 16.33 -0.07
N ILE A 23 47.25 17.45 -0.56
CA ILE A 23 45.87 17.48 -1.06
C ILE A 23 45.75 16.64 -2.33
N LEU A 24 46.72 16.72 -3.25
CA LEU A 24 46.76 15.93 -4.48
C LEU A 24 46.81 14.42 -4.17
N ALA A 25 47.67 14.00 -3.24
CA ALA A 25 47.78 12.60 -2.85
C ALA A 25 46.46 12.09 -2.23
N ALA A 26 45.81 12.89 -1.39
CA ALA A 26 44.52 12.54 -0.81
C ALA A 26 43.42 12.42 -1.89
N THR A 27 43.36 13.35 -2.85
CA THR A 27 42.38 13.29 -3.94
C THR A 27 42.60 12.08 -4.84
N VAL A 28 43.85 11.76 -5.17
CA VAL A 28 44.18 10.55 -5.95
C VAL A 28 43.79 9.28 -5.20
N ALA A 29 44.06 9.20 -3.88
CA ALA A 29 43.66 8.05 -3.08
C ALA A 29 42.14 7.84 -3.04
N VAL A 30 41.36 8.92 -2.88
CA VAL A 30 39.89 8.87 -2.93
C VAL A 30 39.41 8.44 -4.31
N ALA A 31 39.99 8.97 -5.38
CA ALA A 31 39.63 8.58 -6.75
C ALA A 31 39.90 7.09 -7.01
N VAL A 32 41.03 6.56 -6.55
CA VAL A 32 41.37 5.14 -6.67
C VAL A 32 40.39 4.26 -5.88
N LEU A 33 40.01 4.66 -4.66
CA LEU A 33 39.00 3.95 -3.88
C LEU A 33 37.63 3.93 -4.56
N LEU A 34 37.20 5.06 -5.13
CA LEU A 34 35.94 5.15 -5.86
C LEU A 34 35.96 4.28 -7.12
N LEU A 35 37.05 4.30 -7.89
CA LEU A 35 37.20 3.46 -9.08
C LEU A 35 37.28 1.97 -8.72
N GLY A 36 37.96 1.61 -7.63
CA GLY A 36 38.00 0.25 -7.11
C GLY A 36 36.63 -0.23 -6.64
N GLY A 37 35.90 0.60 -5.90
CA GLY A 37 34.52 0.30 -5.47
C GLY A 37 33.57 0.16 -6.65
N LEU A 38 33.68 1.03 -7.66
CA LEU A 38 32.88 0.94 -8.89
C LEU A 38 33.19 -0.33 -9.69
N ALA A 39 34.48 -0.65 -9.87
CA ALA A 39 34.88 -1.87 -10.56
C ALA A 39 34.43 -3.13 -9.80
N TYR A 40 34.47 -3.11 -8.47
CA TYR A 40 33.98 -4.22 -7.63
C TYR A 40 32.45 -4.36 -7.70
N ALA A 41 31.71 -3.25 -7.72
CA ALA A 41 30.26 -3.26 -7.90
C ALA A 41 29.87 -3.80 -9.29
N VAL A 42 30.59 -3.39 -10.35
CA VAL A 42 30.41 -3.93 -11.70
C VAL A 42 30.77 -5.42 -11.74
N TYR A 43 31.85 -5.83 -11.08
CA TYR A 43 32.23 -7.23 -10.97
C TYR A 43 31.15 -8.07 -10.28
N LEU A 44 30.57 -7.60 -9.16
CA LEU A 44 29.47 -8.29 -8.49
C LEU A 44 28.21 -8.36 -9.36
N ALA A 45 27.92 -7.31 -10.13
CA ALA A 45 26.80 -7.30 -11.07
C ALA A 45 26.99 -8.29 -12.24
N VAL A 46 28.22 -8.47 -12.71
CA VAL A 46 28.53 -9.39 -13.83
C VAL A 46 28.74 -10.83 -13.36
N ALA A 47 29.43 -11.04 -12.24
CA ALA A 47 29.72 -12.35 -11.69
C ALA A 47 28.54 -12.95 -10.89
N GLY A 48 27.55 -12.13 -10.53
CA GLY A 48 26.32 -12.55 -9.82
C GLY A 48 25.18 -13.02 -10.71
N ILE A 49 25.38 -13.11 -12.03
CA ILE A 49 24.35 -13.60 -12.97
C ILE A 49 24.85 -14.88 -13.61
N GLY A 50 24.60 -15.97 -12.89
CA GLY A 50 24.83 -17.34 -13.33
C GLY A 50 23.73 -18.24 -12.79
N ASP A 51 22.48 -17.92 -13.10
CA ASP A 51 21.48 -18.92 -13.48
C ASP A 51 20.26 -18.22 -14.08
N GLU A 52 19.71 -18.84 -15.13
CA GLU A 52 18.60 -18.33 -15.91
C GLU A 52 17.31 -18.27 -15.08
N ALA A 53 16.89 -17.07 -14.71
CA ALA A 53 15.52 -16.77 -14.33
C ALA A 53 15.13 -15.47 -15.06
N GLY A 54 14.11 -15.55 -15.92
CA GLY A 54 13.57 -14.40 -16.63
C GLY A 54 13.28 -13.28 -15.64
N ALA A 55 13.94 -12.13 -15.84
CA ALA A 55 13.72 -10.93 -15.05
C ALA A 55 12.31 -10.40 -15.32
N ASN A 56 11.34 -10.87 -14.54
CA ASN A 56 10.16 -10.09 -14.22
C ASN A 56 10.67 -8.84 -13.48
N THR A 57 10.40 -7.66 -14.02
CA THR A 57 10.60 -6.40 -13.29
C THR A 57 9.80 -6.50 -11.99
N GLY A 58 10.48 -6.64 -10.84
CA GLY A 58 9.92 -6.98 -9.53
C GLY A 58 8.90 -5.97 -8.98
N VAL A 59 7.72 -5.99 -9.58
CA VAL A 59 6.52 -5.24 -9.18
C VAL A 59 5.49 -6.28 -8.76
N ALA A 60 4.97 -6.17 -7.54
CA ALA A 60 3.95 -7.09 -7.06
C ALA A 60 2.64 -6.88 -7.85
N THR A 61 2.29 -7.81 -8.74
CA THR A 61 1.02 -7.82 -9.50
C THR A 61 -0.01 -8.81 -8.94
N GLY A 62 0.26 -9.37 -7.75
CA GLY A 62 -0.58 -10.41 -7.13
C GLY A 62 -0.20 -11.84 -7.51
N GLU A 63 -0.26 -12.70 -6.49
CA GLU A 63 0.00 -14.15 -6.44
C GLU A 63 0.94 -14.81 -7.46
N THR A 64 2.06 -15.33 -6.94
CA THR A 64 2.82 -16.42 -7.57
C THR A 64 2.81 -17.74 -6.80
N GLU A 65 2.59 -17.79 -5.47
CA GLU A 65 2.36 -19.05 -4.71
C GLU A 65 1.93 -18.75 -3.26
N ARG A 66 0.84 -19.37 -2.75
CA ARG A 66 0.42 -19.27 -1.34
C ARG A 66 1.13 -20.34 -0.50
N SER A 67 2.31 -20.03 0.05
CA SER A 67 3.00 -20.93 0.98
C SER A 67 2.17 -21.13 2.26
N THR A 68 1.90 -22.38 2.60
CA THR A 68 1.24 -22.76 3.87
C THR A 68 2.20 -22.76 5.05
N VAL A 69 3.51 -22.73 4.79
CA VAL A 69 4.55 -22.69 5.82
C VAL A 69 4.89 -21.24 6.14
N ALA A 70 4.70 -20.85 7.40
CA ALA A 70 5.08 -19.55 7.92
C ALA A 70 6.60 -19.45 8.13
N ARG A 71 7.20 -18.40 7.60
CA ARG A 71 8.62 -18.04 7.69
C ARG A 71 8.88 -16.96 8.75
N GLY A 72 7.85 -16.24 9.19
CA GLY A 72 7.92 -15.32 10.32
C GLY A 72 8.14 -13.86 9.95
N ALA A 73 8.38 -13.02 10.96
CA ALA A 73 8.28 -11.56 10.88
C ALA A 73 9.15 -10.92 9.78
N ALA A 74 10.42 -11.32 9.66
CA ALA A 74 11.32 -10.76 8.64
C ALA A 74 10.78 -10.98 7.22
N HIS A 75 10.25 -12.17 6.95
CA HIS A 75 9.67 -12.48 5.65
C HIS A 75 8.35 -11.72 5.40
N ARG A 76 7.53 -11.54 6.44
CA ARG A 76 6.32 -10.71 6.36
C ARG A 76 6.67 -9.26 6.04
N ASP A 77 7.75 -8.74 6.61
CA ASP A 77 8.26 -7.39 6.33
C ASP A 77 8.72 -7.25 4.87
N GLU A 78 9.38 -8.27 4.32
CA GLU A 78 9.72 -8.32 2.89
C GLU A 78 8.48 -8.26 2.00
N ILE A 79 7.46 -9.10 2.25
CA ILE A 79 6.19 -9.09 1.48
C ILE A 79 5.53 -7.70 1.55
N ALA A 80 5.43 -7.12 2.75
CA ALA A 80 4.78 -5.83 2.89
C ALA A 80 5.58 -4.70 2.22
N ALA A 81 6.91 -4.73 2.27
CA ALA A 81 7.77 -3.71 1.68
C ALA A 81 7.95 -3.83 0.16
N GLU A 82 7.58 -4.97 -0.46
CA GLU A 82 7.74 -5.19 -1.90
C GLU A 82 7.08 -4.06 -2.72
N PRO A 83 7.79 -3.38 -3.63
CA PRO A 83 7.21 -2.28 -4.39
C PRO A 83 6.01 -2.70 -5.24
N MET A 84 5.03 -1.81 -5.33
CA MET A 84 3.91 -1.94 -6.26
C MET A 84 4.07 -0.97 -7.43
N LEU A 85 3.24 -1.14 -8.47
CA LEU A 85 3.31 -0.30 -9.66
C LEU A 85 3.17 1.17 -9.26
N THR A 86 4.11 2.01 -9.70
CA THR A 86 3.98 3.46 -9.49
C THR A 86 3.11 4.04 -10.60
N VAL A 87 2.07 4.78 -10.22
CA VAL A 87 1.09 5.37 -11.14
C VAL A 87 1.02 6.89 -10.94
N PRO A 88 0.72 7.68 -11.97
CA PRO A 88 0.50 9.12 -11.80
C PRO A 88 -0.75 9.38 -10.96
N GLU A 89 -0.78 10.48 -10.20
CA GLU A 89 -1.95 10.85 -9.38
C GLU A 89 -3.24 10.96 -10.20
N SER A 90 -3.12 11.38 -11.47
CA SER A 90 -4.25 11.47 -12.39
C SER A 90 -4.94 10.12 -12.66
N ALA A 91 -4.25 9.00 -12.43
CA ALA A 91 -4.80 7.66 -12.61
C ALA A 91 -5.93 7.34 -11.63
N ALA A 92 -6.02 8.04 -10.50
CA ALA A 92 -7.06 7.82 -9.51
C ALA A 92 -8.43 8.40 -9.94
N PHE A 93 -8.49 9.26 -10.95
CA PHE A 93 -9.74 9.92 -11.37
C PHE A 93 -10.50 9.10 -12.42
N PRO A 94 -11.83 9.32 -12.56
CA PRO A 94 -12.63 8.69 -13.59
C PRO A 94 -11.99 8.68 -14.98
N ALA A 95 -11.87 7.50 -15.56
CA ALA A 95 -11.25 7.27 -16.87
C ALA A 95 -11.99 6.17 -17.65
N GLU A 96 -11.70 6.09 -18.95
CA GLU A 96 -12.29 5.10 -19.85
C GLU A 96 -11.89 3.68 -19.44
N THR A 97 -12.89 2.81 -19.24
CA THR A 97 -12.68 1.41 -18.89
C THR A 97 -12.35 0.58 -20.12
N THR A 98 -11.50 -0.44 -19.96
CA THR A 98 -11.21 -1.38 -21.03
C THR A 98 -12.34 -2.41 -21.18
N SER A 99 -12.54 -2.95 -22.39
CA SER A 99 -13.45 -4.07 -22.64
C SER A 99 -12.83 -5.43 -22.33
N ILE A 100 -11.53 -5.47 -21.98
CA ILE A 100 -10.85 -6.69 -21.54
C ILE A 100 -11.41 -7.05 -20.16
N GLU A 101 -11.89 -8.29 -20.00
CA GLU A 101 -12.34 -8.78 -18.70
C GLU A 101 -11.14 -8.95 -17.77
N ALA A 102 -11.13 -8.21 -16.65
CA ALA A 102 -10.11 -8.37 -15.62
C ALA A 102 -10.30 -9.71 -14.91
N PRO A 103 -9.21 -10.35 -14.43
CA PRO A 103 -9.35 -11.45 -13.49
C PRO A 103 -10.22 -11.02 -12.30
N GLU A 104 -11.18 -11.85 -11.90
CA GLU A 104 -12.01 -11.58 -10.73
C GLU A 104 -11.40 -12.11 -9.44
N ILE A 105 -11.78 -11.52 -8.31
CA ILE A 105 -11.54 -12.03 -6.98
C ILE A 105 -12.85 -12.08 -6.20
N LYS A 106 -13.18 -13.30 -5.76
CA LYS A 106 -14.41 -13.60 -5.02
C LYS A 106 -14.21 -13.32 -3.53
N ILE A 107 -14.84 -12.28 -3.04
CA ILE A 107 -14.78 -11.89 -1.63
C ILE A 107 -15.98 -12.51 -0.89
N PRO A 108 -15.72 -13.26 0.20
CA PRO A 108 -16.79 -13.82 1.02
C PRO A 108 -17.56 -12.71 1.73
N THR A 109 -18.87 -12.86 1.86
CA THR A 109 -19.69 -11.97 2.67
C THR A 109 -19.41 -12.21 4.16
N GLY A 110 -19.28 -11.13 4.93
CA GLY A 110 -19.22 -11.22 6.39
C GLY A 110 -20.53 -11.76 6.98
N THR A 111 -20.56 -12.03 8.29
CA THR A 111 -21.78 -12.54 8.94
C THR A 111 -22.87 -11.48 9.09
N GLY A 112 -22.60 -10.23 8.70
CA GLY A 112 -23.47 -9.07 8.93
C GLY A 112 -23.50 -8.60 10.38
N VAL A 113 -22.74 -9.24 11.28
CA VAL A 113 -22.62 -8.84 12.68
C VAL A 113 -21.50 -7.81 12.83
N ASN A 114 -21.86 -6.62 13.31
CA ASN A 114 -20.91 -5.57 13.63
C ASN A 114 -20.16 -5.89 14.93
N GLY A 115 -18.85 -5.76 14.87
CA GLY A 115 -17.94 -5.88 16.00
C GLY A 115 -17.58 -4.51 16.59
N PRO A 116 -16.43 -4.43 17.28
CA PRO A 116 -15.91 -3.17 17.82
C PRO A 116 -15.85 -2.05 16.77
N ALA A 117 -16.12 -0.81 17.20
CA ALA A 117 -16.18 0.36 16.33
C ALA A 117 -17.15 0.21 15.13
N PHE A 118 -18.19 -0.62 15.27
CA PHE A 118 -19.21 -0.91 14.25
C PHE A 118 -18.69 -1.49 12.92
N VAL A 119 -17.49 -2.06 12.91
CA VAL A 119 -16.93 -2.73 11.74
C VAL A 119 -17.53 -4.11 11.61
N MET A 120 -18.06 -4.45 10.44
CA MET A 120 -18.61 -5.79 10.16
C MET A 120 -17.53 -6.87 10.26
N THR A 121 -17.91 -8.03 10.81
CA THR A 121 -16.98 -9.13 11.11
C THR A 121 -17.45 -10.47 10.50
N GLY A 122 -16.74 -11.55 10.84
CA GLY A 122 -17.14 -12.91 10.51
C GLY A 122 -16.65 -13.41 9.15
N PHE A 123 -15.64 -12.75 8.59
CA PHE A 123 -14.95 -13.23 7.39
C PHE A 123 -14.15 -14.51 7.69
N PRO A 124 -14.08 -15.45 6.75
CA PRO A 124 -13.40 -16.73 6.94
C PRO A 124 -11.88 -16.57 7.08
N HIS A 125 -11.22 -17.61 7.61
CA HIS A 125 -9.78 -17.68 7.75
C HIS A 125 -9.09 -17.97 6.40
N THR A 126 -9.21 -17.03 5.46
CA THR A 126 -8.56 -17.03 4.15
C THR A 126 -8.06 -15.63 3.81
N PRO A 127 -7.10 -15.46 2.87
CA PRO A 127 -6.68 -14.15 2.40
C PRO A 127 -7.83 -13.30 1.83
N GLU A 128 -8.80 -13.92 1.16
CA GLU A 128 -10.00 -13.25 0.66
C GLU A 128 -10.91 -12.79 1.82
N GLY A 129 -10.96 -13.53 2.92
CA GLY A 129 -11.58 -13.07 4.16
C GLY A 129 -10.83 -11.89 4.80
N ALA A 130 -9.50 -11.86 4.70
CA ALA A 130 -8.70 -10.71 5.15
C ALA A 130 -9.01 -9.46 4.31
N ILE A 131 -9.17 -9.60 2.99
CA ILE A 131 -9.63 -8.52 2.10
C ILE A 131 -11.01 -8.01 2.54
N GLY A 132 -11.96 -8.92 2.78
CA GLY A 132 -13.29 -8.56 3.25
C GLY A 132 -13.26 -7.77 4.56
N GLN A 133 -12.43 -8.21 5.52
CA GLN A 133 -12.28 -7.50 6.79
C GLN A 133 -11.61 -6.13 6.62
N LEU A 134 -10.56 -6.02 5.80
CA LEU A 134 -9.90 -4.75 5.50
C LEU A 134 -10.87 -3.76 4.85
N ALA A 135 -11.64 -4.21 3.86
CA ALA A 135 -12.65 -3.39 3.21
C ALA A 135 -13.66 -2.80 4.20
N GLN A 136 -14.08 -3.56 5.22
CA GLN A 136 -15.01 -3.08 6.24
C GLN A 136 -14.37 -2.09 7.23
N ILE A 137 -13.08 -2.27 7.53
CA ILE A 137 -12.30 -1.29 8.31
C ILE A 137 -12.22 0.04 7.53
N ASP A 138 -11.82 -0.03 6.26
CA ASP A 138 -11.72 1.13 5.37
C ASP A 138 -13.08 1.85 5.23
N LEU A 139 -14.17 1.09 5.04
CA LEU A 139 -15.53 1.62 4.95
C LEU A 139 -15.92 2.40 6.21
N ALA A 140 -15.73 1.81 7.39
CA ALA A 140 -16.08 2.45 8.66
C ALA A 140 -15.35 3.78 8.86
N VAL A 141 -14.05 3.83 8.54
CA VAL A 141 -13.24 5.03 8.70
C VAL A 141 -13.56 6.07 7.63
N LEU A 142 -13.49 5.69 6.35
CA LEU A 142 -13.59 6.64 5.23
C LEU A 142 -15.02 7.16 5.02
N GLN A 143 -16.07 6.39 5.33
CA GLN A 143 -17.44 6.93 5.26
C GLN A 143 -17.70 7.95 6.38
N SER A 144 -17.08 7.75 7.54
CA SER A 144 -17.21 8.67 8.68
C SER A 144 -16.52 10.01 8.41
N MET A 145 -15.40 10.01 7.68
CA MET A 145 -14.47 11.14 7.53
C MET A 145 -14.29 11.91 8.86
N SER A 146 -13.90 11.17 9.89
CA SER A 146 -13.74 11.65 11.26
C SER A 146 -12.41 11.17 11.82
N LEU A 147 -11.57 12.09 12.32
CA LEU A 147 -10.27 11.73 12.90
C LEU A 147 -10.42 10.89 14.17
N SER A 148 -11.44 11.18 15.00
CA SER A 148 -11.71 10.40 16.21
C SER A 148 -12.23 9.00 15.90
N THR A 149 -13.05 8.85 14.85
CA THR A 149 -13.51 7.53 14.39
C THR A 149 -12.36 6.72 13.79
N ALA A 150 -11.46 7.36 13.04
CA ALA A 150 -10.25 6.71 12.54
C ALA A 150 -9.39 6.15 13.68
N GLU A 151 -9.18 6.94 14.73
CA GLU A 151 -8.44 6.52 15.93
C GLU A 151 -9.15 5.38 16.67
N GLU A 152 -10.46 5.48 16.89
CA GLU A 152 -11.27 4.44 17.55
C GLU A 152 -11.19 3.11 16.79
N VAL A 153 -11.40 3.13 15.47
CA VAL A 153 -11.32 1.93 14.62
C VAL A 153 -9.92 1.35 14.67
N TYR A 154 -8.87 2.17 14.50
CA TYR A 154 -7.49 1.68 14.55
C TYR A 154 -7.18 0.98 15.88
N ASN A 155 -7.51 1.62 17.00
CA ASN A 155 -7.26 1.06 18.33
C ASN A 155 -8.05 -0.23 18.60
N ALA A 156 -9.23 -0.40 17.96
CA ALA A 156 -10.06 -1.59 18.11
C ALA A 156 -9.64 -2.76 17.19
N TRP A 157 -8.93 -2.47 16.10
CA TRP A 157 -8.65 -3.40 15.00
C TRP A 157 -7.17 -3.65 14.72
N ALA A 158 -6.25 -2.85 15.28
CA ALA A 158 -4.82 -3.05 15.16
C ALA A 158 -4.21 -3.80 16.34
N LEU A 159 -3.32 -4.73 16.04
CA LEU A 159 -2.51 -5.41 17.03
C LEU A 159 -1.33 -4.53 17.50
N PRO A 160 -0.87 -4.67 18.76
CA PRO A 160 0.29 -3.94 19.23
C PRO A 160 1.55 -4.23 18.39
N GLY A 161 2.35 -3.19 18.13
CA GLY A 161 3.61 -3.28 17.38
C GLY A 161 3.53 -2.79 15.93
N GLY A 162 2.43 -2.14 15.53
CA GLY A 162 2.33 -1.32 14.32
C GLY A 162 2.70 0.15 14.56
N VAL A 163 2.36 0.99 13.59
CA VAL A 163 2.42 2.46 13.72
C VAL A 163 1.40 2.98 14.73
N ARG A 164 1.47 4.26 15.08
CA ARG A 164 0.41 4.89 15.84
C ARG A 164 -0.79 5.21 14.95
N ALA A 165 -1.98 5.32 15.55
CA ALA A 165 -3.21 5.67 14.84
C ALA A 165 -3.08 6.97 14.01
N GLU A 166 -2.30 7.96 14.49
CA GLU A 166 -2.15 9.24 13.80
C GLU A 166 -1.25 9.18 12.55
N GLU A 167 -0.40 8.15 12.49
CA GLU A 167 0.54 7.83 11.41
C GLU A 167 0.00 6.78 10.45
N TRP A 168 -1.14 6.17 10.78
CA TRP A 168 -1.80 5.20 9.92
C TRP A 168 -2.29 5.84 8.62
N TRP A 169 -2.13 5.12 7.51
CA TRP A 169 -2.41 5.60 6.16
C TRP A 169 -3.84 6.13 5.99
N ILE A 170 -4.84 5.42 6.54
CA ILE A 170 -6.22 5.86 6.43
C ILE A 170 -6.47 7.13 7.24
N THR A 171 -5.91 7.25 8.45
CA THR A 171 -6.01 8.48 9.25
C THR A 171 -5.38 9.67 8.53
N ALA A 172 -4.22 9.47 7.89
CA ALA A 172 -3.59 10.50 7.07
C ALA A 172 -4.47 10.91 5.88
N SER A 173 -5.15 9.96 5.25
CA SER A 173 -6.07 10.19 4.13
C SER A 173 -7.32 10.98 4.56
N VAL A 174 -7.91 10.65 5.71
CA VAL A 174 -9.03 11.42 6.30
C VAL A 174 -8.57 12.85 6.60
N ARG A 175 -7.40 13.02 7.22
CA ARG A 175 -6.84 14.35 7.50
C ARG A 175 -6.63 15.18 6.23
N ALA A 176 -6.10 14.57 5.18
CA ALA A 176 -5.88 15.24 3.90
C ALA A 176 -7.19 15.71 3.26
N PHE A 177 -8.23 14.87 3.27
CA PHE A 177 -9.56 15.23 2.76
C PHE A 177 -10.20 16.38 3.55
N LEU A 178 -10.18 16.30 4.89
CA LEU A 178 -10.76 17.34 5.74
C LEU A 178 -10.02 18.67 5.58
N SER A 179 -8.68 18.61 5.50
CA SER A 179 -7.85 19.80 5.31
C SER A 179 -8.09 20.45 3.95
N SER A 180 -8.21 19.68 2.87
CA SER A 180 -8.41 20.21 1.51
C SER A 180 -9.77 20.88 1.32
N THR A 181 -10.77 20.45 2.09
CA THR A 181 -12.12 20.99 2.07
C THR A 181 -12.34 22.10 3.10
N GLY A 182 -11.34 22.37 3.95
CA GLY A 182 -11.46 23.31 5.08
C GLY A 182 -12.45 22.83 6.14
N MET A 183 -12.75 21.53 6.18
CA MET A 183 -13.51 20.91 7.25
C MET A 183 -12.59 20.76 8.48
N GLY A 184 -13.19 20.78 9.67
CA GLY A 184 -12.46 20.55 10.92
C GLY A 184 -12.00 19.10 11.06
N GLU A 185 -12.11 18.53 12.26
CA GLU A 185 -11.69 17.15 12.51
C GLU A 185 -12.71 16.09 12.06
N VAL A 186 -13.89 16.53 11.63
CA VAL A 186 -14.99 15.70 11.16
C VAL A 186 -15.63 16.39 9.95
N LYS A 187 -16.10 15.61 8.97
CA LYS A 187 -16.81 16.15 7.81
C LYS A 187 -18.04 16.96 8.20
N ASP A 188 -18.35 17.97 7.40
CA ASP A 188 -19.58 18.76 7.54
C ASP A 188 -20.83 17.85 7.41
N PRO A 189 -21.89 18.04 8.22
CA PRO A 189 -23.11 17.24 8.09
C PRO A 189 -23.79 17.31 6.71
N SER A 190 -23.55 18.39 5.95
CA SER A 190 -24.01 18.53 4.56
C SER A 190 -23.17 17.75 3.55
N ALA A 191 -22.02 17.20 3.97
CA ALA A 191 -21.15 16.40 3.14
C ALA A 191 -21.52 14.90 3.21
N SER A 192 -21.64 14.28 2.03
CA SER A 192 -21.76 12.83 1.91
C SER A 192 -20.48 12.23 1.36
N VAL A 193 -20.08 11.07 1.89
CA VAL A 193 -19.00 10.25 1.38
C VAL A 193 -19.49 8.82 1.33
N THR A 194 -19.42 8.21 0.15
CA THR A 194 -19.77 6.81 -0.06
C THR A 194 -18.58 6.09 -0.68
N LEU A 195 -18.48 4.80 -0.40
CA LEU A 195 -17.39 3.95 -0.84
C LEU A 195 -17.96 2.65 -1.41
N GLU A 196 -17.43 2.22 -2.54
CA GLU A 196 -17.75 0.97 -3.23
C GLU A 196 -16.45 0.17 -3.43
N PRO A 197 -16.29 -1.00 -2.81
CA PRO A 197 -15.22 -1.93 -3.16
C PRO A 197 -15.33 -2.32 -4.63
N ALA A 198 -14.27 -2.08 -5.40
CA ALA A 198 -14.28 -2.26 -6.85
C ALA A 198 -13.26 -3.29 -7.33
N ALA A 199 -12.12 -3.40 -6.65
CA ALA A 199 -11.12 -4.43 -6.90
C ALA A 199 -10.32 -4.76 -5.65
N ALA A 200 -9.61 -5.89 -5.66
CA ALA A 200 -8.72 -6.27 -4.58
C ALA A 200 -7.51 -7.05 -5.09
N LEU A 201 -6.53 -7.22 -4.20
CA LEU A 201 -5.28 -7.91 -4.47
C LEU A 201 -4.81 -8.65 -3.20
N VAL A 202 -4.36 -9.90 -3.36
CA VAL A 202 -3.49 -10.53 -2.35
C VAL A 202 -2.05 -10.29 -2.79
N LYS A 203 -1.34 -9.42 -2.08
CA LYS A 203 0.05 -9.11 -2.38
C LYS A 203 0.96 -10.27 -2.02
N GLY A 204 0.72 -10.89 -0.87
CA GLY A 204 1.42 -12.11 -0.45
C GLY A 204 0.93 -12.64 0.89
N THR A 205 1.32 -13.86 1.22
CA THR A 205 0.92 -14.58 2.43
C THR A 205 2.13 -15.18 3.14
N ASP A 206 2.04 -15.37 4.45
CA ASP A 206 3.06 -16.07 5.25
C ASP A 206 2.39 -17.08 6.19
N GLY A 207 2.10 -18.27 5.66
CA GLY A 207 1.22 -19.24 6.30
C GLY A 207 -0.26 -18.84 6.19
N HIS A 208 -1.11 -19.51 6.97
CA HIS A 208 -2.56 -19.29 6.93
C HIS A 208 -2.99 -18.05 7.73
N ASP A 209 -2.31 -17.75 8.83
CA ASP A 209 -2.72 -16.71 9.78
C ASP A 209 -2.25 -15.30 9.40
N TRP A 210 -1.59 -15.09 8.25
CA TRP A 210 -1.04 -13.79 7.88
C TRP A 210 -1.05 -13.53 6.37
N ALA A 211 -1.47 -12.33 5.97
CA ALA A 211 -1.43 -11.87 4.58
C ALA A 211 -1.18 -10.36 4.51
N THR A 212 -0.53 -9.89 3.43
CA THR A 212 -0.69 -8.49 2.99
C THR A 212 -1.70 -8.46 1.87
N VAL A 213 -2.76 -7.70 2.07
CA VAL A 213 -3.88 -7.60 1.14
C VAL A 213 -4.17 -6.15 0.83
N CYS A 214 -4.71 -5.90 -0.36
CA CYS A 214 -5.02 -4.55 -0.82
C CYS A 214 -6.45 -4.47 -1.34
N VAL A 215 -7.08 -3.32 -1.12
CA VAL A 215 -8.41 -2.98 -1.61
C VAL A 215 -8.32 -1.73 -2.47
N LEU A 216 -9.15 -1.71 -3.52
CA LEU A 216 -9.37 -0.56 -4.38
C LEU A 216 -10.85 -0.20 -4.32
N MET A 217 -11.12 1.03 -3.90
CA MET A 217 -12.46 1.56 -3.65
C MET A 217 -12.75 2.70 -4.63
N LYS A 218 -13.97 2.77 -5.15
CA LYS A 218 -14.49 4.02 -5.71
C LYS A 218 -15.04 4.83 -4.55
N VAL A 219 -14.53 6.04 -4.38
CA VAL A 219 -15.02 7.01 -3.40
C VAL A 219 -15.80 8.08 -4.14
N SER A 220 -17.05 8.27 -3.74
CA SER A 220 -17.89 9.37 -4.19
C SER A 220 -18.11 10.32 -3.03
N ALA A 221 -17.80 11.60 -3.23
CA ALA A 221 -17.96 12.63 -2.23
C ALA A 221 -18.76 13.80 -2.78
N THR A 222 -19.70 14.31 -1.98
CA THR A 222 -20.48 15.50 -2.32
C THR A 222 -20.31 16.53 -1.22
N TYR A 223 -19.71 17.67 -1.56
CA TYR A 223 -19.62 18.85 -0.71
C TYR A 223 -19.46 20.09 -1.58
N LYS A 224 -20.52 20.88 -1.74
CA LYS A 224 -20.66 22.00 -2.71
C LYS A 224 -20.63 21.57 -4.18
N SER A 225 -19.85 20.55 -4.51
CA SER A 225 -19.82 19.83 -5.79
C SER A 225 -19.66 18.33 -5.52
N GLU A 226 -20.03 17.51 -6.50
CA GLU A 226 -19.77 16.08 -6.50
C GLU A 226 -18.40 15.78 -7.13
N GLY A 227 -17.69 14.80 -6.59
CA GLY A 227 -16.43 14.31 -7.13
C GLY A 227 -16.25 12.82 -6.85
N GLN A 228 -15.46 12.17 -7.70
CA GLN A 228 -15.12 10.76 -7.59
C GLN A 228 -13.62 10.57 -7.68
N ILE A 229 -13.10 9.63 -6.88
CA ILE A 229 -11.69 9.24 -6.88
C ILE A 229 -11.56 7.77 -6.49
N ALA A 230 -10.59 7.08 -7.06
CA ALA A 230 -10.18 5.76 -6.64
C ALA A 230 -9.25 5.88 -5.42
N PHE A 231 -9.57 5.16 -4.36
CA PHE A 231 -8.73 5.04 -3.18
C PHE A 231 -8.19 3.63 -3.09
N ALA A 232 -6.87 3.49 -2.95
CA ALA A 232 -6.22 2.20 -2.80
C ALA A 232 -5.50 2.11 -1.45
N HIS A 233 -5.60 0.96 -0.81
CA HIS A 233 -4.98 0.71 0.48
C HIS A 233 -4.51 -0.73 0.57
N CYS A 234 -3.25 -0.92 0.94
CA CYS A 234 -2.71 -2.21 1.33
C CYS A 234 -2.49 -2.25 2.84
N GLU A 235 -2.83 -3.36 3.47
CA GLU A 235 -2.63 -3.55 4.90
C GLU A 235 -2.12 -4.95 5.21
N ARG A 236 -1.33 -5.06 6.28
CA ARG A 236 -0.91 -6.35 6.85
C ARG A 236 -2.06 -6.85 7.70
N MET A 237 -2.54 -8.06 7.44
CA MET A 237 -3.65 -8.67 8.16
C MET A 237 -3.19 -9.95 8.86
N GLN A 238 -3.60 -10.14 10.11
CA GLN A 238 -3.29 -11.32 10.90
C GLN A 238 -4.57 -11.92 11.50
N TRP A 239 -4.71 -13.24 11.38
CA TRP A 239 -5.77 -13.98 12.02
C TRP A 239 -5.45 -14.19 13.50
N VAL A 240 -6.35 -13.73 14.37
CA VAL A 240 -6.21 -13.89 15.82
C VAL A 240 -7.58 -13.85 16.48
N GLY A 241 -7.80 -14.77 17.43
CA GLY A 241 -9.06 -14.80 18.19
C GLY A 241 -10.31 -14.97 17.32
N GLY A 242 -10.19 -15.66 16.18
CA GLY A 242 -11.31 -15.94 15.29
C GLY A 242 -11.69 -14.82 14.31
N ARG A 243 -10.83 -13.82 14.12
CA ARG A 243 -11.03 -12.74 13.15
C ARG A 243 -9.72 -12.22 12.58
N TRP A 244 -9.80 -11.54 11.44
CA TRP A 244 -8.69 -10.79 10.86
C TRP A 244 -8.53 -9.44 11.57
N MET A 245 -7.29 -9.06 11.86
CA MET A 245 -6.89 -7.82 12.51
C MET A 245 -5.73 -7.18 11.75
N VAL A 246 -5.55 -5.86 11.84
CA VAL A 246 -4.34 -5.19 11.33
C VAL A 246 -3.13 -5.70 12.11
N ALA A 247 -2.17 -6.25 11.39
CA ALA A 247 -1.02 -6.94 11.96
C ALA A 247 0.09 -5.96 12.39
N PRO A 248 0.98 -6.37 13.31
CA PRO A 248 2.15 -5.58 13.67
C PRO A 248 3.13 -5.39 12.50
N GLY A 249 3.99 -4.38 12.62
CA GLY A 249 5.07 -4.09 11.68
C GLY A 249 4.93 -2.74 10.96
N ALA A 250 5.87 -2.48 10.05
CA ALA A 250 5.83 -1.29 9.21
C ALA A 250 4.67 -1.36 8.19
N PRO A 251 4.04 -0.23 7.81
CA PRO A 251 2.99 -0.22 6.81
C PRO A 251 3.48 -0.80 5.46
N PRO A 252 2.61 -1.46 4.68
CA PRO A 252 2.96 -1.92 3.35
C PRO A 252 3.36 -0.78 2.40
N ALA A 253 4.09 -1.15 1.34
CA ALA A 253 4.30 -0.25 0.20
C ALA A 253 2.95 0.26 -0.33
N PRO A 254 2.85 1.56 -0.70
CA PRO A 254 1.59 2.16 -1.13
C PRO A 254 0.94 1.42 -2.30
N ALA A 255 -0.37 1.22 -2.20
CA ALA A 255 -1.15 0.61 -3.26
C ALA A 255 -1.31 1.58 -4.45
N PRO A 256 -1.29 1.10 -5.70
CA PRO A 256 -1.53 1.92 -6.89
C PRO A 256 -3.00 2.35 -6.96
N ALA A 257 -3.27 3.64 -6.70
CA ALA A 257 -4.59 4.22 -6.89
C ALA A 257 -4.88 4.45 -8.38
N THR A 258 -5.53 3.46 -9.00
CA THR A 258 -5.93 3.48 -10.41
C THR A 258 -7.45 3.41 -10.52
N TRP A 259 -8.05 4.09 -11.49
CA TRP A 259 -9.48 4.01 -11.70
C TRP A 259 -9.91 2.56 -12.04
N PRO A 260 -10.89 1.98 -11.33
CA PRO A 260 -11.27 0.59 -11.52
C PRO A 260 -11.72 0.28 -12.96
N GLY A 261 -11.32 -0.89 -13.47
CA GLY A 261 -11.66 -1.35 -14.82
C GLY A 261 -10.86 -0.68 -15.95
N THR A 262 -9.88 0.16 -15.64
CA THR A 262 -8.93 0.67 -16.64
C THR A 262 -7.85 -0.36 -16.95
N GLN A 263 -7.23 -0.24 -18.13
CA GLN A 263 -6.07 -1.06 -18.49
C GLN A 263 -4.92 -0.92 -17.48
N LEU A 264 -4.67 0.30 -16.98
CA LEU A 264 -3.66 0.56 -15.96
C LEU A 264 -3.98 -0.15 -14.63
N ALA A 265 -5.26 -0.26 -14.27
CA ALA A 265 -5.65 -1.05 -13.10
C ALA A 265 -5.32 -2.54 -13.27
N HIS A 266 -5.50 -3.09 -14.48
CA HIS A 266 -5.13 -4.48 -14.76
C HIS A 266 -3.61 -4.68 -14.73
N GLU A 267 -2.85 -3.74 -15.29
CA GLU A 267 -1.37 -3.75 -15.23
C GLU A 267 -0.85 -3.62 -13.79
N ALA A 268 -1.57 -2.91 -12.93
CA ALA A 268 -1.31 -2.83 -11.49
C ALA A 268 -1.66 -4.13 -10.72
N GLY A 269 -2.24 -5.13 -11.39
CA GLY A 269 -2.61 -6.43 -10.81
C GLY A 269 -3.98 -6.46 -10.13
N TRP A 270 -4.77 -5.38 -10.19
CA TRP A 270 -6.08 -5.34 -9.55
C TRP A 270 -7.03 -6.39 -10.15
N ARG A 271 -7.67 -7.17 -9.26
CA ARG A 271 -8.69 -8.15 -9.64
C ARG A 271 -10.07 -7.60 -9.33
N THR A 272 -11.00 -7.66 -10.28
CA THR A 272 -12.36 -7.14 -10.13
C THR A 272 -13.04 -7.80 -8.92
N TRP A 273 -13.60 -6.97 -8.06
CA TRP A 273 -14.32 -7.44 -6.87
C TRP A 273 -15.62 -8.12 -7.28
N SER A 274 -15.84 -9.35 -6.84
CA SER A 274 -17.15 -10.00 -6.86
C SER A 274 -17.48 -10.59 -5.49
N THR A 275 -18.75 -10.57 -5.10
CA THR A 275 -19.20 -11.10 -3.80
C THR A 275 -19.66 -12.53 -3.97
N THR A 276 -19.25 -13.43 -3.06
CA THR A 276 -19.81 -14.79 -3.01
C THR A 276 -21.00 -14.81 -2.08
N ASP A 277 -22.20 -14.96 -2.63
CA ASP A 277 -23.39 -15.25 -1.82
C ASP A 277 -23.32 -16.69 -1.31
N HIS A 278 -23.42 -16.89 0.00
CA HIS A 278 -23.58 -18.22 0.60
C HIS A 278 -24.96 -18.86 0.32
N THR A 279 -25.81 -18.20 -0.49
CA THR A 279 -27.16 -18.66 -0.81
C THR A 279 -27.21 -19.28 -2.20
N THR A 280 -26.51 -20.40 -2.45
CA THR A 280 -26.92 -21.45 -3.40
C THR A 280 -25.96 -22.64 -3.22
N GLU A 281 -26.23 -23.48 -2.22
CA GLU A 281 -25.93 -24.91 -2.37
C GLU A 281 -27.19 -25.52 -3.01
N PRO A 282 -27.17 -25.99 -4.27
CA PRO A 282 -28.31 -26.73 -4.79
C PRO A 282 -28.40 -28.03 -3.99
N ALA A 283 -29.49 -28.19 -3.24
CA ALA A 283 -29.83 -29.45 -2.60
C ALA A 283 -29.71 -30.57 -3.63
N HIS A 284 -28.90 -31.58 -3.29
CA HIS A 284 -28.71 -32.78 -4.10
C HIS A 284 -30.09 -33.43 -4.35
N PRO A 285 -30.55 -33.60 -5.61
CA PRO A 285 -31.77 -34.34 -5.88
C PRO A 285 -31.42 -35.82 -5.81
N GLY A 286 -31.54 -36.40 -4.62
CA GLY A 286 -31.13 -37.77 -4.39
C GLY A 286 -31.72 -38.37 -3.13
N ASP A 287 -33.01 -38.14 -2.86
CA ASP A 287 -33.80 -38.95 -1.93
C ASP A 287 -35.22 -39.13 -2.47
N THR A 288 -35.34 -39.99 -3.48
CA THR A 288 -36.58 -40.74 -3.77
C THR A 288 -36.17 -42.16 -4.13
N GLU A 289 -36.27 -43.10 -3.20
CA GLU A 289 -37.05 -44.34 -3.35
C GLU A 289 -36.86 -45.26 -2.15
N GLY A 290 -37.97 -45.70 -1.55
CA GLY A 290 -37.93 -46.68 -0.47
C GLY A 290 -39.28 -47.04 0.16
N GLU A 291 -40.37 -47.00 -0.59
CA GLU A 291 -41.59 -47.74 -0.22
C GLU A 291 -41.44 -49.18 -0.70
N ARG A 292 -41.16 -50.10 0.24
CA ARG A 292 -41.71 -51.45 0.28
C ARG A 292 -41.48 -52.12 1.63
#